data_AF-A0A415MAA4-F1
#
_entry.id   AF-A0A415MAA4-F1
#
_cell.length_a   1.000
_cell.length_b   1.000
_cell.length_c   1.000
_cell.angle_alpha   90.00
_cell.angle_beta   90.00
_cell.angle_gamma   90.00
#
_symmetry.space_group_name_H-M   'P 1'
#
loop_
_entity.id
_entity.type
_entity.pdbx_description
1 polymer ?
#
loop_
_entity_poly.entity_id
_entity_poly.type
_entity_poly.pdbx_seq_one_letter_code
_entity_poly.pdbx_strand_id
1 'polypeptide(L)'
;MNKKVENLVTFMKNIKLELIITILYLIFMIIKSKWSRLNSLINLQEYFSQDRLNGITAFFAITIGVYITVITILATTEIGISRKMLERRLDKPLIDVIMFGIIEDFLTVASATFLLGNIVYDFLPLFIILSLISFAKFIYLLMLIFKANMEQMAKAIDEKDRYDDDLLETIKLILMAIRKDKR
;
A
#
# COMPACT_ATOMS: atom_id res chain seq x y z
N MET A 1 -19.42 -7.28 20.59
CA MET A 1 -18.62 -6.04 20.41
C MET A 1 -18.86 -5.53 19.01
N ASN A 2 -19.28 -4.27 18.85
CA ASN A 2 -19.89 -3.77 17.61
C ASN A 2 -18.87 -3.77 16.44
N LYS A 3 -19.21 -4.34 15.28
CA LYS A 3 -18.32 -4.44 14.09
C LYS A 3 -17.74 -3.07 13.65
N LYS A 4 -18.44 -1.98 14.00
CA LYS A 4 -17.98 -0.59 13.83
C LYS A 4 -16.78 -0.24 14.73
N VAL A 5 -16.76 -0.70 15.98
CA VAL A 5 -15.69 -0.44 16.96
C VAL A 5 -14.42 -1.19 16.57
N GLU A 6 -14.54 -2.41 16.06
CA GLU A 6 -13.40 -3.21 15.60
C GLU A 6 -12.72 -2.57 14.38
N ASN A 7 -13.50 -2.07 13.41
CA ASN A 7 -12.96 -1.30 12.28
C ASN A 7 -12.28 0.00 12.75
N LEU A 8 -12.85 0.69 13.74
CA LEU A 8 -12.31 1.94 14.28
C LEU A 8 -10.98 1.74 15.02
N VAL A 9 -10.82 0.60 15.71
CA VAL A 9 -9.56 0.24 16.39
C VAL A 9 -8.46 -0.15 15.40
N THR A 10 -8.81 -0.87 14.32
CA THR A 10 -7.86 -1.18 13.24
C THR A 10 -7.45 0.07 12.48
N PHE A 11 -8.41 0.97 12.21
CA PHE A 11 -8.20 2.29 11.63
C PHE A 11 -7.27 3.15 12.49
N MET A 12 -7.52 3.24 13.80
CA MET A 12 -6.65 3.95 14.75
C MET A 12 -5.24 3.37 14.82
N LYS A 13 -5.07 2.04 14.69
CA LYS A 13 -3.74 1.42 14.65
C LYS A 13 -2.95 1.83 13.41
N ASN A 14 -3.60 1.91 12.25
CA ASN A 14 -2.95 2.31 11.01
C ASN A 14 -2.53 3.77 11.03
N ILE A 15 -3.37 4.66 11.59
CA ILE A 15 -3.13 6.11 11.57
C ILE A 15 -2.27 6.61 12.75
N LYS A 16 -2.06 5.78 13.78
CA LYS A 16 -1.34 6.17 14.99
C LYS A 16 0.04 6.77 14.69
N LEU A 17 0.77 6.21 13.72
CA LEU A 17 2.11 6.68 13.37
C LEU A 17 2.08 8.04 12.65
N GLU A 18 1.14 8.25 11.73
CA GLU A 18 0.93 9.54 11.04
C GLU A 18 0.50 10.63 12.03
N LEU A 19 -0.40 10.30 12.96
CA LEU A 19 -0.82 11.21 14.03
C LEU A 19 0.32 11.63 14.94
N ILE A 20 1.17 10.68 15.37
CA ILE A 20 2.34 10.98 16.21
C ILE A 20 3.30 11.91 15.47
N ILE A 21 3.58 11.64 14.19
CA ILE A 21 4.47 12.46 13.38
C ILE A 21 3.91 13.87 13.18
N THR A 22 2.61 13.96 12.91
CA THR A 22 1.91 15.25 12.79
C THR A 22 2.02 16.07 14.08
N ILE A 23 1.80 15.45 15.23
CA ILE A 23 1.92 16.11 16.54
C ILE A 23 3.36 16.56 16.79
N LEU A 24 4.35 15.70 16.54
CA LEU A 24 5.76 16.04 16.71
C LEU A 24 6.19 17.19 15.79
N TYR A 25 5.69 17.19 14.54
CA TYR A 25 5.96 18.27 13.59
C TYR A 25 5.33 19.60 14.02
N LEU A 26 4.09 19.59 14.53
CA LEU A 26 3.45 20.78 15.06
C LEU A 26 4.21 21.34 16.27
N ILE A 27 4.69 20.48 17.18
CA ILE A 27 5.52 20.89 18.31
C ILE A 27 6.83 21.53 17.80
N PHE A 28 7.48 20.91 16.82
CA PHE A 28 8.69 21.45 16.18
C PHE A 28 8.45 22.84 15.57
N MET A 29 7.32 23.03 14.89
CA MET A 29 6.92 24.31 14.29
C MET A 29 6.71 25.41 15.35
N ILE A 30 6.07 25.09 16.47
CA ILE A 30 5.90 26.02 17.60
C ILE A 30 7.27 26.43 18.17
N ILE A 31 8.19 25.47 18.31
CA ILE A 31 9.56 25.74 18.80
C ILE A 31 10.32 26.61 17.80
N LYS A 32 10.28 26.29 16.49
CA LYS A 32 10.90 27.07 15.41
C LYS A 32 10.41 28.52 15.43
N SER A 33 9.10 28.74 15.59
CA SER A 33 8.50 30.06 15.64
C SER A 33 8.98 30.90 16.84
N LYS A 34 9.17 30.28 18.01
CA LYS A 34 9.63 30.97 19.23
C LYS A 34 11.14 31.23 19.26
N TRP A 35 11.93 30.52 18.48
CA TRP A 35 13.38 30.57 18.54
C TRP A 35 13.98 31.21 17.27
N SER A 36 14.16 32.53 17.32
CA SER A 36 14.61 33.39 16.19
C SER A 36 15.87 32.86 15.46
N ARG A 37 16.84 32.29 16.17
CA ARG A 37 18.06 31.68 15.58
C ARG A 37 17.78 30.46 14.69
N LEU A 38 16.81 29.63 15.05
CA LEU A 38 16.43 28.46 14.25
C LEU A 38 15.65 28.86 13.00
N ASN A 39 14.81 29.89 13.12
CA ASN A 39 14.06 30.41 11.98
C ASN A 39 14.99 31.01 10.91
N SER A 40 16.10 31.64 11.30
CA SER A 40 17.10 32.16 10.36
C SER A 40 18.01 31.09 9.73
N LEU A 41 18.18 29.93 10.38
CA LEU A 41 19.06 28.86 9.89
C LEU A 41 18.36 27.90 8.91
N ILE A 42 17.03 27.77 8.99
CA ILE A 42 16.25 26.81 8.21
C ILE A 42 15.32 27.57 7.26
N ASN A 43 15.88 28.03 6.14
CA ASN A 43 15.11 28.65 5.06
C ASN A 43 14.58 27.59 4.09
N LEU A 44 13.42 27.01 4.39
CA LEU A 44 12.79 25.99 3.55
C LEU A 44 12.40 26.51 2.18
N GLN A 45 12.10 27.80 2.05
CA GLN A 45 11.77 28.43 0.77
C GLN A 45 12.94 28.37 -0.21
N GLU A 46 14.17 28.58 0.27
CA GLU A 46 15.38 28.47 -0.55
C GLU A 46 15.71 27.01 -0.89
N TYR A 47 15.41 26.08 0.02
CA TYR A 47 15.56 24.65 -0.22
C TYR A 47 14.61 24.13 -1.29
N PHE A 48 13.35 24.59 -1.30
CA PHE A 48 12.33 24.18 -2.27
C PHE A 48 12.38 25.04 -3.54
N SER A 49 13.48 24.91 -4.29
CA SER A 49 13.59 25.49 -5.63
C SER A 49 12.52 24.93 -6.57
N GLN A 50 12.22 25.66 -7.65
CA GLN A 50 11.19 25.26 -8.61
C GLN A 50 11.45 23.87 -9.21
N ASP A 51 12.71 23.54 -9.51
CA ASP A 51 13.08 22.21 -10.02
C ASP A 51 12.78 21.09 -9.02
N ARG A 52 12.97 21.35 -7.72
CA ARG A 52 12.66 20.38 -6.66
C ARG A 52 11.17 20.24 -6.46
N LEU A 53 10.41 21.34 -6.49
CA LEU A 53 8.94 21.31 -6.44
C LEU A 53 8.36 20.53 -7.63
N ASN A 54 8.91 20.74 -8.83
CA ASN A 54 8.54 19.98 -10.02
C ASN A 54 8.87 18.50 -9.86
N GLY A 55 10.05 18.17 -9.31
CA GLY A 55 10.45 16.80 -9.02
C GLY A 55 9.56 16.10 -7.99
N ILE A 56 9.20 16.79 -6.91
CA ILE A 56 8.25 16.33 -5.88
C ILE A 56 6.88 16.07 -6.52
N THR A 57 6.39 17.02 -7.31
CA THR A 57 5.10 16.91 -8.00
C THR A 57 5.07 15.71 -8.94
N ALA A 58 6.12 15.54 -9.75
CA ALA A 58 6.24 14.41 -10.66
C ALA A 58 6.30 13.07 -9.93
N PHE A 59 7.10 12.99 -8.85
CA PHE A 59 7.22 11.78 -8.04
C PHE A 59 5.86 11.35 -7.45
N PHE A 60 5.15 12.29 -6.82
CA PHE A 60 3.87 11.97 -6.18
C PHE A 60 2.73 11.74 -7.18
N ALA A 61 2.78 12.37 -8.36
CA ALA A 61 1.85 12.03 -9.44
C ALA A 61 2.05 10.59 -9.93
N ILE A 62 3.29 10.09 -9.98
CA ILE A 62 3.58 8.69 -10.33
C ILE A 62 3.04 7.74 -9.26
N THR A 63 3.22 8.03 -7.97
CA THR A 63 2.67 7.15 -6.90
C THR A 63 1.15 7.10 -6.93
N ILE A 64 0.45 8.20 -7.21
CA ILE A 64 -1.00 8.18 -7.47
C ILE A 64 -1.34 7.20 -8.60
N GLY A 65 -0.59 7.25 -9.72
CA GLY A 65 -0.76 6.32 -10.82
C GLY A 65 -0.54 4.85 -10.42
N VAL A 66 0.47 4.57 -9.59
CA VAL A 66 0.73 3.22 -9.05
C VAL A 66 -0.42 2.75 -8.17
N TYR A 67 -0.91 3.59 -7.26
CA TYR A 67 -2.06 3.28 -6.40
C TYR A 67 -3.30 2.91 -7.22
N ILE A 68 -3.64 3.72 -8.23
CA ILE A 68 -4.79 3.50 -9.12
C ILE A 68 -4.61 2.22 -9.95
N THR A 69 -3.40 1.96 -10.44
CA THR A 69 -3.11 0.74 -11.21
C THR A 69 -3.31 -0.50 -10.34
N VAL A 70 -2.77 -0.51 -9.12
CA VAL A 70 -2.85 -1.66 -8.22
C VAL A 70 -4.29 -1.92 -7.78
N ILE A 71 -5.06 -0.89 -7.40
CA ILE A 71 -6.47 -1.09 -7.03
C ILE A 71 -7.29 -1.61 -8.22
N THR A 72 -6.97 -1.17 -9.45
CA THR A 72 -7.63 -1.66 -10.68
C THR A 72 -7.29 -3.12 -10.95
N ILE A 73 -6.02 -3.52 -10.80
CA ILE A 73 -5.60 -4.92 -10.93
C ILE A 73 -6.32 -5.76 -9.88
N LEU A 74 -6.33 -5.33 -8.62
CA LEU A 74 -7.01 -6.06 -7.55
C LEU A 74 -8.51 -6.20 -7.78
N ALA A 75 -9.16 -5.17 -8.32
CA ALA A 75 -10.58 -5.20 -8.69
C ALA A 75 -10.88 -6.15 -9.87
N THR A 76 -9.90 -6.40 -10.74
CA THR A 76 -10.06 -7.23 -11.95
C THR A 76 -9.51 -8.66 -11.80
N THR A 77 -8.63 -8.92 -10.83
CA THR A 77 -8.07 -10.26 -10.59
C THR A 77 -9.12 -11.26 -10.12
N GLU A 78 -9.05 -12.48 -10.66
CA GLU A 78 -9.97 -13.59 -10.36
C GLU A 78 -10.02 -13.97 -8.86
N ILE A 79 -11.12 -14.67 -8.53
CA ILE A 79 -11.62 -15.04 -7.19
C ILE A 79 -10.55 -15.60 -6.24
N GLY A 80 -9.46 -16.22 -6.73
CA GLY A 80 -8.41 -16.79 -5.89
C GLY A 80 -7.68 -15.77 -4.99
N ILE A 81 -7.31 -14.61 -5.54
CA ILE A 81 -6.63 -13.54 -4.79
C ILE A 81 -7.63 -12.83 -3.88
N SER A 82 -8.80 -12.47 -4.42
CA SER A 82 -9.88 -11.82 -3.66
C SER A 82 -10.36 -12.66 -2.48
N ARG A 83 -10.53 -13.98 -2.64
CA ARG A 83 -11.01 -14.88 -1.58
C ARG A 83 -10.05 -14.92 -0.39
N LYS A 84 -8.74 -14.92 -0.62
CA LYS A 84 -7.78 -14.93 0.50
C LYS A 84 -7.46 -13.57 1.09
N MET A 85 -7.57 -12.52 0.30
CA MET A 85 -7.59 -11.16 0.81
C MET A 85 -8.76 -10.98 1.80
N LEU A 86 -9.93 -11.57 1.49
CA LEU A 86 -11.07 -11.68 2.39
C LEU A 86 -10.82 -12.61 3.59
N GLU A 87 -10.21 -13.80 3.39
CA GLU A 87 -9.89 -14.74 4.49
C GLU A 87 -8.90 -14.14 5.50
N ARG A 88 -7.90 -13.38 5.04
CA ARG A 88 -6.93 -12.68 5.89
C ARG A 88 -7.43 -11.29 6.35
N ARG A 89 -8.62 -10.87 5.94
CA ARG A 89 -9.20 -9.53 6.20
C ARG A 89 -8.25 -8.37 5.84
N LEU A 90 -7.46 -8.56 4.77
CA LEU A 90 -6.49 -7.58 4.27
C LEU A 90 -7.10 -6.65 3.21
N ASP A 91 -8.32 -6.94 2.75
CA ASP A 91 -9.08 -6.16 1.77
C ASP A 91 -9.33 -4.72 2.24
N LYS A 92 -9.87 -4.56 3.45
CA LYS A 92 -10.11 -3.23 4.02
C LYS A 92 -8.84 -2.47 4.33
N PRO A 93 -7.85 -3.03 5.07
CA PRO A 93 -6.60 -2.32 5.34
C PRO A 93 -5.86 -1.85 4.09
N LEU A 94 -5.90 -2.65 3.01
CA LEU A 94 -5.24 -2.30 1.76
C LEU A 94 -5.98 -1.15 1.04
N ILE A 95 -7.30 -1.24 0.91
CA ILE A 95 -8.10 -0.16 0.30
C ILE A 95 -7.96 1.12 1.12
N ASP A 96 -7.99 1.03 2.45
CA ASP A 96 -7.83 2.17 3.35
C ASP A 96 -6.46 2.83 3.13
N VAL A 97 -5.36 2.06 3.14
CA VAL A 97 -4.01 2.60 2.91
C VAL A 97 -3.86 3.21 1.53
N ILE A 98 -4.43 2.60 0.49
CA ILE A 98 -4.43 3.15 -0.88
C ILE A 98 -5.17 4.49 -0.92
N MET A 99 -6.38 4.55 -0.34
CA MET A 99 -7.20 5.76 -0.32
C MET A 99 -6.52 6.90 0.43
N PHE A 100 -5.93 6.62 1.60
CA PHE A 100 -5.17 7.61 2.36
C PHE A 100 -3.92 8.07 1.60
N GLY A 101 -3.16 7.14 1.03
CA GLY A 101 -1.98 7.46 0.23
C GLY A 101 -2.31 8.36 -0.96
N ILE A 102 -3.42 8.09 -1.67
CA ILE A 102 -3.89 8.96 -2.76
C ILE A 102 -4.21 10.37 -2.23
N ILE A 103 -4.93 10.48 -1.11
CA ILE A 103 -5.30 11.79 -0.53
C ILE A 103 -4.05 12.56 -0.11
N GLU A 104 -3.09 11.93 0.55
CA GLU A 104 -1.84 12.55 1.00
C GLU A 104 -0.97 12.99 -0.19
N ASP A 105 -0.85 12.15 -1.22
CA ASP A 105 -0.13 12.49 -2.44
C ASP A 105 -0.80 13.68 -3.15
N PHE A 106 -2.13 13.71 -3.23
CA PHE A 106 -2.87 14.85 -3.80
C PHE A 106 -2.63 16.13 -3.01
N LEU A 107 -2.65 16.07 -1.67
CA LEU A 107 -2.35 17.23 -0.83
C LEU A 107 -0.92 17.71 -1.03
N THR A 108 0.03 16.79 -1.17
CA THR A 108 1.45 17.12 -1.42
C THR A 108 1.63 17.79 -2.77
N VAL A 109 1.06 17.22 -3.83
CA VAL A 109 1.09 17.78 -5.20
C VAL A 109 0.41 19.15 -5.24
N ALA A 110 -0.78 19.27 -4.65
CA ALA A 110 -1.52 20.52 -4.62
C ALA A 110 -0.74 21.61 -3.87
N SER A 111 -0.11 21.25 -2.74
CA SER A 111 0.72 22.17 -1.96
C SER A 111 1.98 22.58 -2.70
N ALA A 112 2.62 21.66 -3.43
CA ALA A 112 3.82 21.94 -4.21
C ALA A 112 3.55 22.79 -5.47
N THR A 113 2.33 22.70 -6.03
CA THR A 113 1.99 23.31 -7.33
C THR A 113 1.21 24.61 -7.21
N PHE A 114 0.17 24.66 -6.37
CA PHE A 114 -0.82 25.75 -6.38
C PHE A 114 -0.68 26.74 -5.22
N LEU A 115 -0.06 26.32 -4.11
CA LEU A 115 -0.04 27.13 -2.89
C LEU A 115 1.22 27.98 -2.83
N LEU A 116 1.04 29.31 -2.84
CA LEU A 116 2.10 30.30 -2.72
C LEU A 116 2.10 30.91 -1.30
N GLY A 117 3.24 30.85 -0.61
CA GLY A 117 3.46 31.53 0.66
C GLY A 117 4.41 30.79 1.61
N ASN A 118 5.07 31.53 2.50
CA ASN A 118 6.06 30.97 3.43
C ASN A 118 5.50 29.85 4.32
N ILE A 119 4.24 29.98 4.72
CA ILE A 119 3.53 28.97 5.52
C ILE A 119 3.44 27.63 4.78
N VAL A 120 3.28 27.65 3.45
CA VAL A 120 3.17 26.44 2.62
C VAL A 120 4.48 25.67 2.63
N TYR A 121 5.61 26.36 2.45
CA TYR A 121 6.94 25.75 2.51
C TYR A 121 7.26 25.15 3.87
N ASP A 122 6.69 25.70 4.94
CA ASP A 122 6.84 25.15 6.28
C ASP A 122 5.96 23.91 6.52
N PHE A 123 4.86 23.70 5.79
CA PHE A 123 4.02 22.50 5.91
C PHE A 123 4.31 21.43 4.85
N LEU A 124 4.92 21.80 3.72
CA LEU A 124 5.24 20.89 2.64
C LEU A 124 6.10 19.68 3.07
N PRO A 125 7.14 19.82 3.93
CA PRO A 125 7.89 18.67 4.43
C PRO A 125 7.02 17.65 5.17
N LEU A 126 6.01 18.12 5.92
CA LEU A 126 5.10 17.23 6.63
C LEU A 126 4.30 16.38 5.64
N PHE A 127 3.72 17.00 4.60
CA PHE A 127 2.96 16.26 3.59
C PHE A 127 3.83 15.26 2.82
N ILE A 128 5.07 15.63 2.49
CA ILE A 128 6.04 14.72 1.87
C ILE A 128 6.31 13.52 2.78
N ILE A 129 6.57 13.74 4.07
CA ILE A 129 6.87 12.66 5.02
C ILE A 129 5.67 11.73 5.19
N LEU A 130 4.46 12.29 5.34
CA LEU A 130 3.23 11.50 5.47
C LEU A 130 3.02 10.62 4.23
N SER A 131 3.10 11.22 3.04
CA SER A 131 2.94 10.53 1.76
C SER A 131 3.96 9.39 1.57
N LEU A 132 5.22 9.62 1.96
CA LEU A 132 6.26 8.58 1.92
C LEU A 132 5.99 7.41 2.89
N ILE A 133 5.43 7.71 4.06
CA ILE A 133 5.05 6.68 5.05
C ILE A 133 3.90 5.84 4.53
N SER A 134 2.86 6.47 3.99
CA SER A 134 1.75 5.78 3.36
C SER A 134 2.21 4.91 2.19
N PHE A 135 3.13 5.42 1.37
CA PHE A 135 3.73 4.64 0.30
C PHE A 135 4.52 3.42 0.81
N ALA A 136 5.34 3.59 1.84
CA ALA A 136 6.06 2.47 2.45
C ALA A 136 5.10 1.40 3.03
N LYS A 137 4.03 1.82 3.71
CA LYS A 137 2.99 0.90 4.22
C LYS A 137 2.30 0.15 3.08
N PHE A 138 1.99 0.84 2.00
CA PHE A 138 1.40 0.23 0.81
C PHE A 138 2.30 -0.83 0.19
N ILE A 139 3.59 -0.53 -0.02
CA ILE A 139 4.56 -1.50 -0.54
C ILE A 139 4.70 -2.71 0.39
N TYR A 140 4.72 -2.49 1.70
CA TYR A 140 4.77 -3.59 2.67
C TYR A 140 3.52 -4.49 2.60
N LEU A 141 2.32 -3.89 2.52
CA LEU A 141 1.07 -4.65 2.37
C LEU A 141 1.03 -5.44 1.06
N LEU A 142 1.46 -4.82 -0.05
CA LEU A 142 1.60 -5.51 -1.33
C LEU A 142 2.53 -6.72 -1.22
N MET A 143 3.69 -6.57 -0.60
CA MET A 143 4.64 -7.68 -0.40
C MET A 143 4.01 -8.84 0.38
N LEU A 144 3.25 -8.54 1.44
CA LEU A 144 2.53 -9.57 2.21
C LEU A 144 1.50 -10.32 1.36
N ILE A 145 0.77 -9.61 0.50
CA ILE A 145 -0.22 -10.21 -0.41
C ILE A 145 0.49 -11.08 -1.45
N PHE A 146 1.55 -10.58 -2.09
CA PHE A 146 2.31 -11.34 -3.08
C PHE A 146 2.92 -12.61 -2.48
N LYS A 147 3.53 -12.53 -1.29
CA LYS A 147 4.07 -13.71 -0.61
C LYS A 147 2.99 -14.76 -0.35
N ALA A 148 1.83 -14.33 0.16
CA ALA A 148 0.70 -15.22 0.40
C ALA A 148 0.12 -15.82 -0.89
N ASN A 149 0.23 -15.10 -2.01
CA ASN A 149 -0.21 -15.58 -3.31
C ASN A 149 0.76 -16.64 -3.87
N MET A 150 2.07 -16.40 -3.79
CA MET A 150 3.11 -17.35 -4.24
C MET A 150 3.05 -18.68 -3.47
N GLU A 151 2.88 -18.63 -2.14
CA GLU A 151 2.74 -19.84 -1.31
C GLU A 151 1.54 -20.72 -1.72
N GLN A 152 0.49 -20.11 -2.26
CA GLN A 152 -0.66 -20.85 -2.76
C GLN A 152 -0.46 -21.39 -4.15
N MET A 153 0.15 -20.59 -5.02
CA MET A 153 0.44 -21.04 -6.38
C MET A 153 1.30 -22.31 -6.32
N ALA A 154 2.28 -22.36 -5.41
CA ALA A 154 3.04 -23.57 -5.11
C ALA A 154 2.14 -24.74 -4.69
N LYS A 155 1.25 -24.55 -3.70
CA LYS A 155 0.34 -25.61 -3.25
C LYS A 155 -0.64 -26.08 -4.33
N ALA A 156 -1.16 -25.17 -5.15
CA ALA A 156 -2.09 -25.49 -6.22
C ALA A 156 -1.40 -26.28 -7.34
N ILE A 157 -0.13 -25.99 -7.61
CA ILE A 157 0.71 -26.80 -8.50
C ILE A 157 0.90 -28.20 -7.89
N ASP A 158 1.31 -28.31 -6.62
CA ASP A 158 1.51 -29.61 -5.95
C ASP A 158 0.22 -30.46 -5.85
N GLU A 159 -0.94 -29.83 -5.69
CA GLU A 159 -2.25 -30.52 -5.70
C GLU A 159 -2.64 -30.98 -7.10
N LYS A 160 -2.39 -30.15 -8.12
CA LYS A 160 -2.67 -30.50 -9.51
C LYS A 160 -1.77 -31.63 -10.00
N ASP A 161 -0.48 -31.57 -9.69
CA ASP A 161 0.49 -32.60 -10.08
C ASP A 161 0.11 -33.95 -9.46
N ARG A 162 -0.30 -33.97 -8.17
CA ARG A 162 -0.83 -35.20 -7.53
C ARG A 162 -2.11 -35.71 -8.17
N TYR A 163 -3.04 -34.81 -8.50
CA TYR A 163 -4.28 -35.20 -9.17
C TYR A 163 -4.00 -35.82 -10.55
N ASP A 164 -3.08 -35.23 -11.32
CA ASP A 164 -2.69 -35.73 -12.63
C ASP A 164 -1.98 -37.10 -12.53
N ASP A 165 -1.16 -37.32 -11.50
CA ASP A 165 -0.53 -38.60 -11.18
C ASP A 165 -1.56 -39.68 -10.81
N ASP A 166 -2.51 -39.37 -9.91
CA ASP A 166 -3.58 -40.28 -9.49
C ASP A 166 -4.49 -40.67 -10.68
N LEU A 167 -4.78 -39.71 -11.56
CA LEU A 167 -5.56 -39.94 -12.78
C LEU A 167 -4.81 -40.88 -13.73
N LEU A 168 -3.52 -40.65 -13.96
CA LEU A 168 -2.66 -41.49 -14.78
C LEU A 168 -2.57 -42.92 -14.22
N GLU A 169 -2.44 -43.07 -12.91
CA GLU A 169 -2.43 -44.39 -12.26
C GLU A 169 -3.77 -45.11 -12.43
N THR A 170 -4.87 -44.41 -12.22
CA THR A 170 -6.23 -44.96 -12.42
C THR A 170 -6.45 -45.42 -13.85
N ILE A 171 -6.03 -44.61 -14.83
CA ILE A 171 -6.11 -44.97 -16.26
C ILE A 171 -5.26 -46.23 -16.55
N LYS A 172 -4.05 -46.33 -15.99
CA LYS A 172 -3.21 -47.54 -16.14
C LYS A 172 -3.89 -48.78 -15.57
N LEU A 173 -4.51 -48.69 -14.40
CA LEU A 173 -5.24 -49.80 -13.77
C LEU A 173 -6.41 -50.26 -14.64
N ILE A 174 -7.21 -49.32 -15.16
CA ILE A 174 -8.31 -49.62 -16.08
C ILE A 174 -7.79 -50.33 -17.34
N LEU A 175 -6.72 -49.82 -17.95
CA LEU A 175 -6.11 -50.43 -19.13
C LEU A 175 -5.59 -51.85 -18.86
N MET A 176 -4.97 -52.10 -17.70
CA MET A 176 -4.53 -53.44 -17.29
C MET A 176 -5.72 -54.40 -17.11
N ALA A 177 -6.80 -53.95 -16.48
CA ALA A 177 -8.01 -54.75 -16.28
C ALA A 177 -8.64 -55.16 -17.62
N ILE A 178 -8.81 -54.21 -18.55
CA ILE A 178 -9.33 -54.49 -19.91
C ILE A 178 -8.44 -55.49 -20.66
N ARG A 179 -7.11 -55.40 -20.49
CA ARG A 179 -6.17 -56.30 -21.16
C ARG A 179 -6.20 -57.73 -20.60
N LYS A 180 -6.54 -57.88 -19.32
CA LYS A 180 -6.67 -59.17 -18.64
C LYS A 180 -7.98 -59.88 -19.02
N ASP A 181 -9.05 -59.13 -19.26
CA ASP A 181 -10.36 -59.66 -19.66
C ASP A 181 -10.42 -60.13 -21.12
N LYS A 182 -9.49 -59.64 -21.96
CA LYS A 182 -9.33 -60.06 -23.37
C LYS A 182 -8.43 -61.29 -23.58
N ARG A 183 -7.88 -61.90 -22.52
CA ARG A 183 -7.06 -63.11 -22.57
C ARG A 183 -7.83 -64.28 -21.98
#